data_AF-A0A3B9F5T5-F1
#
_entry.id   AF-A0A3B9F5T5-F1
#
_cell.length_a   1.000
_cell.length_b   1.000
_cell.length_c   1.000
_cell.angle_alpha   90.00
_cell.angle_beta   90.00
_cell.angle_gamma   90.00
#
_symmetry.space_group_name_H-M   'P 1'
#
loop_
_entity.id
_entity.type
_entity.pdbx_description
1 polymer ?
#
loop_
_entity_poly.entity_id
_entity_poly.type
_entity_poly.pdbx_seq_one_letter_code
_entity_poly.pdbx_strand_id
1 'polypeptide(L)' 'MSKAHIIGLGRSGISAARLLRREGWEVEISDRKTSNNFLEKQLMLNSEHIQ' A
#
# COMPACT_ATOMS: atom_id res chain seq x y z
N MET A 1 1.91 17.60 5.78
CA MET A 1 2.14 16.38 4.98
C MET A 1 0.80 15.78 4.66
N SER A 2 0.55 15.46 3.39
CA SER A 2 -0.73 14.88 2.96
C SER A 2 -0.68 13.37 3.15
N LYS A 3 -1.72 12.81 3.77
CA LYS A 3 -1.84 11.38 4.05
C LYS A 3 -2.93 10.78 3.16
N ALA A 4 -2.60 9.67 2.49
CA ALA A 4 -3.51 8.92 1.65
C ALA A 4 -3.79 7.55 2.28
N HIS A 5 -5.06 7.19 2.39
CA HIS A 5 -5.49 5.87 2.84
C HIS A 5 -6.08 5.09 1.67
N ILE A 6 -5.47 3.97 1.33
CA ILE A 6 -5.80 3.15 0.16
C ILE A 6 -6.45 1.86 0.65
N ILE A 7 -7.64 1.58 0.13
CA ILE A 7 -8.38 0.37 0.50
C ILE A 7 -8.25 -0.66 -0.63
N GLY A 8 -7.54 -1.76 -0.35
CA GLY A 8 -7.36 -2.92 -1.21
C GLY A 8 -5.91 -3.17 -1.64
N LEU A 9 -5.37 -4.37 -1.37
CA LEU A 9 -4.02 -4.81 -1.75
C LEU A 9 -3.99 -5.49 -3.14
N GLY A 10 -4.86 -4.99 -4.02
CA GLY A 10 -4.89 -5.36 -5.43
C GLY A 10 -3.73 -4.73 -6.20
N ARG A 11 -3.62 -5.08 -7.48
CA ARG A 11 -2.63 -4.47 -8.39
C ARG A 11 -2.81 -2.94 -8.45
N SER A 12 -4.04 -2.47 -8.56
CA SER A 12 -4.38 -1.05 -8.59
C SER A 12 -4.03 -0.31 -7.30
N GLY A 13 -4.32 -0.90 -6.13
CA GLY A 13 -4.00 -0.29 -4.84
C GLY A 13 -2.50 -0.15 -4.60
N ILE A 14 -1.73 -1.19 -4.94
CA ILE A 14 -0.25 -1.16 -4.84
C ILE A 14 0.34 -0.10 -5.78
N SER A 15 -0.15 -0.01 -7.02
CA SER A 15 0.32 1.00 -7.98
C SER A 15 0.03 2.43 -7.50
N ALA A 16 -1.17 2.67 -6.97
CA ALA A 16 -1.55 3.96 -6.41
C ALA A 16 -0.68 4.32 -5.20
N ALA A 17 -0.41 3.35 -4.32
CA ALA A 17 0.41 3.54 -3.14
C ALA A 17 1.84 3.95 -3.50
N ARG A 18 2.44 3.25 -4.47
CA ARG A 18 3.77 3.56 -5.00
C ARG A 18 3.85 4.94 -5.64
N LEU A 19 2.84 5.32 -6.41
CA LEU A 19 2.79 6.64 -7.03
C LEU A 19 2.74 7.74 -5.98
N LEU A 20 1.80 7.65 -5.04
CA LEU A 20 1.63 8.63 -3.97
C LEU A 20 2.89 8.75 -3.09
N ARG A 21 3.55 7.61 -2.79
CA ARG A 21 4.80 7.60 -2.04
C ARG A 21 5.92 8.36 -2.78
N ARG A 22 6.03 8.20 -4.10
CA ARG A 22 7.00 8.94 -4.93
C ARG A 22 6.72 10.44 -4.98
N GLU A 23 5.45 10.82 -4.94
CA GLU A 23 5.02 12.22 -4.85
C GLU A 23 5.25 12.84 -3.45
N GLY A 24 5.84 12.09 -2.51
CA GLY A 24 6.13 12.57 -1.16
C GLY A 24 4.96 12.49 -0.19
N TRP A 25 3.93 11.71 -0.52
CA TRP A 25 2.79 11.50 0.36
C TRP A 25 3.08 10.39 1.39
N GLU A 26 2.43 10.51 2.54
CA GLU A 26 2.35 9.41 3.50
C GLU A 26 1.22 8.49 3.07
N VAL A 27 1.50 7.20 2.90
CA VAL A 27 0.55 6.25 2.33
C VAL A 27 0.31 5.13 3.30
N GLU A 28 -0.96 4.90 3.60
CA GLU A 28 -1.43 3.79 4.41
C GLU A 28 -2.36 2.90 3.55
N ILE A 29 -2.14 1.59 3.52
CA ILE A 29 -2.90 0.64 2.70
C ILE A 29 -3.50 -0.48 3.56
N SER A 30 -4.81 -0.65 3.45
CA SER A 30 -5.57 -1.63 4.21
C SER A 30 -6.42 -2.49 3.28
N ASP A 31 -6.53 -3.80 3.52
CA ASP A 31 -7.40 -4.69 2.75
C ASP A 31 -8.23 -5.58 3.68
N ARG A 32 -9.48 -5.82 3.29
CA ARG A 32 -10.41 -6.69 4.00
C ARG A 32 -10.25 -8.16 3.62
N LYS A 33 -9.68 -8.45 2.45
CA LYS A 33 -9.43 -9.83 2.01
C LYS A 33 -8.06 -10.30 2.49
N THR A 34 -8.03 -11.13 3.53
CA THR A 34 -6.91 -12.01 3.86
C THR A 34 -6.79 -13.10 2.79
N SER A 35 -6.27 -12.72 1.62
CA SER A 35 -5.83 -13.68 0.62
C SER A 35 -4.53 -14.33 1.07
N ASN A 36 -4.24 -15.57 0.68
CA ASN A 36 -3.00 -16.28 1.08
C ASN A 36 -1.69 -15.51 0.78
N ASN A 37 -1.74 -14.53 -0.13
CA ASN A 37 -0.59 -13.70 -0.50
C ASN A 37 -0.58 -12.31 0.18
N PHE A 38 -1.33 -12.13 1.28
CA PHE A 38 -1.44 -10.87 2.01
C PHE A 38 -0.14 -10.52 2.75
N LEU A 39 0.46 -11.50 3.43
CA LEU A 39 1.69 -11.31 4.21
C LEU A 39 2.90 -10.94 3.34
N GLU A 40 3.09 -11.63 2.21
CA GLU A 40 4.21 -11.35 1.29
C GLU A 40 4.10 -9.95 0.71
N LYS A 41 2.88 -9.54 0.32
CA LYS A 41 2.60 -8.18 -0.17
C LYS A 41 2.83 -7.12 0.89
N GLN A 42 2.44 -7.35 2.14
CA GLN A 42 2.71 -6.43 3.25
C GLN A 42 4.22 -6.27 3.49
N LEU A 43 4.99 -7.36 3.42
CA LEU A 43 6.45 -7.30 3.55
C LEU A 43 7.07 -6.49 2.40
N MET A 44 6.62 -6.68 1.16
CA MET A 44 7.07 -5.88 0.02
C MET A 44 6.72 -4.39 0.20
N LEU A 45 5.50 -4.07 0.64
CA LEU A 45 5.06 -2.68 0.82
C LEU A 45 5.79 -1.99 1.96
N ASN A 46 6.03 -2.68 3.07
CA ASN A 46 6.86 -2.18 4.16
C ASN A 46 8.30 -1.88 3.70
N SER A 47 8.88 -2.71 2.84
CA SER A 47 10.19 -2.44 2.24
C SER A 47 10.20 -1.18 1.36
N GLU A 48 9.04 -0.78 0.83
CA GLU A 48 8.82 0.45 0.06
C GLU A 48 8.37 1.63 0.93
N HIS A 49 8.41 1.48 2.27
CA HIS A 49 7.93 2.47 3.25
C HIS A 49 6.45 2.85 3.05
N ILE A 50 5.63 1.88 2.66
CA ILE A 50 4.17 1.99 2.57
C ILE A 50 3.60 1.12 3.70
N GLN A 51 2.79 1.71 4.59
CA GLN A 51 2.32 1.07 5.83
C GLN A 51 0.91 0.51 5.73
#